data_AF-J9UGN4-F1
#
_entry.id   AF-J9UGN4-F1
#
_cell.length_a   1.000
_cell.length_b   1.000
_cell.length_c   1.000
_cell.angle_alpha   90.00
_cell.angle_beta   90.00
_cell.angle_gamma   90.00
#
_symmetry.space_group_name_H-M   'P 1'
#
loop_
_entity.id
_entity.type
_entity.pdbx_description
1 polymer ?
#
loop_
_entity_poly.entity_id
_entity_poly.type
_entity_poly.pdbx_seq_one_letter_code
_entity_poly.pdbx_strand_id
1 'polypeptide(L)' 'MVGEHSVIFYGDDEAIEITHKAMSKKIFAHGAIKAAKFLVGKSPKLYNMKEVLS' A
#
# COMPACT_ATOMS: atom_id res chain seq x y z
N MET A 1 15.02 7.78 5.86
CA MET A 1 13.87 6.87 6.12
C MET A 1 12.62 7.73 6.27
N VAL A 2 11.48 7.34 5.68
CA VAL A 2 10.23 8.14 5.70
C VAL A 2 9.17 7.56 6.64
N GLY A 3 9.14 6.25 6.79
CA GLY A 3 8.27 5.59 7.76
C GLY A 3 8.49 4.09 7.77
N GLU A 4 8.31 3.49 8.94
CA GLU A 4 8.35 2.06 9.17
C GLU A 4 7.14 1.70 10.03
N HIS A 5 6.37 0.69 9.61
CA HIS A 5 5.24 0.16 10.35
C HIS A 5 5.37 -1.35 10.41
N SER A 6 5.31 -1.90 11.62
CA SER A 6 5.27 -3.33 11.85
C SER A 6 3.97 -3.69 12.55
N VAL A 7 3.41 -4.83 12.16
CA VAL A 7 2.37 -5.53 12.92
C VAL A 7 2.92 -6.88 13.27
N ILE A 8 2.91 -7.20 14.55
CA ILE A 8 3.42 -8.47 15.08
C ILE A 8 2.26 -9.24 15.68
N PHE A 9 2.14 -10.50 15.29
CA PHE A 9 1.22 -11.47 15.85
C PHE A 9 2.04 -12.46 16.67
N TYR A 10 1.82 -12.51 17.98
CA TYR A 10 2.49 -13.44 18.89
C TYR A 10 1.59 -14.64 19.16
N GLY A 11 2.13 -15.84 18.97
CA GLY A 11 1.67 -17.08 19.58
C GLY A 11 2.51 -17.42 20.81
N ASP A 12 2.23 -18.57 21.43
CA ASP A 12 2.93 -18.98 22.66
C ASP A 12 4.44 -19.24 22.44
N ASP A 13 4.80 -19.80 21.28
CA ASP A 13 6.18 -20.17 20.92
C ASP A 13 6.62 -19.64 19.53
N GLU A 14 5.79 -18.83 18.88
CA GLU A 14 6.09 -18.28 17.55
C GLU A 14 5.62 -16.83 17.41
N ALA A 15 6.18 -16.12 16.42
CA ALA A 15 5.72 -14.80 16.06
C ALA A 15 5.77 -14.62 14.54
N ILE A 16 4.74 -13.96 14.00
CA ILE A 16 4.70 -13.49 12.61
C ILE A 16 4.74 -11.98 12.63
N GLU A 17 5.75 -11.40 11.96
CA GLU A 17 5.86 -9.96 11.76
C GLU A 17 5.63 -9.59 10.29
N ILE A 18 4.78 -8.59 10.07
CA ILE A 18 4.58 -7.96 8.76
C ILE A 18 5.07 -6.51 8.85
N THR A 19 6.13 -6.20 8.11
CA THR A 19 6.76 -4.88 8.12
C THR A 19 6.67 -4.18 6.76
N HIS A 20 6.25 -2.91 6.77
CA HIS A 20 6.31 -2.02 5.61
C HIS A 20 7.32 -0.89 5.86
N LYS A 21 8.34 -0.78 5.00
CA LYS A 21 9.41 0.24 5.08
C LYS A 21 9.37 1.19 3.88
N ALA A 22 9.08 2.46 4.13
CA ALA A 22 9.13 3.51 3.12
C ALA A 22 10.48 4.24 3.16
N MET A 23 11.33 4.00 2.15
CA MET A 23 12.64 4.63 2.03
C MET A 23 12.58 6.08 1.53
N SER A 24 11.55 6.42 0.74
CA SER A 24 11.30 7.77 0.24
C SER A 24 9.81 8.01 -0.01
N LYS A 25 9.39 9.28 -0.09
CA LYS A 25 8.00 9.64 -0.44
C LYS A 25 7.64 9.32 -1.90
N LYS A 26 8.61 8.97 -2.75
CA LYS A 26 8.39 8.65 -4.17
C LYS A 26 7.45 7.47 -4.37
N ILE A 27 7.41 6.52 -3.43
CA ILE A 27 6.51 5.36 -3.51
C ILE A 27 5.04 5.76 -3.56
N PHE A 28 4.64 6.79 -2.81
CA PHE A 28 3.27 7.30 -2.82
C PHE A 28 2.95 8.01 -4.13
N ALA A 29 3.90 8.78 -4.67
CA ALA A 29 3.76 9.41 -5.98
C ALA A 29 3.60 8.37 -7.11
N HIS A 30 4.38 7.28 -7.07
CA HIS A 30 4.21 6.17 -8.01
C HIS A 30 2.82 5.52 -7.90
N GLY A 31 2.32 5.31 -6.68
CA GLY A 31 0.97 4.81 -6.44
C GLY A 31 -0.11 5.72 -7.03
N ALA A 32 0.01 7.04 -6.85
CA ALA A 32 -0.90 8.02 -7.42
C ALA A 32 -0.88 8.02 -8.96
N ILE A 33 0.29 7.94 -9.59
CA ILE A 33 0.41 7.82 -11.05
C ILE A 33 -0.22 6.53 -11.56
N LYS A 34 -0.04 5.40 -10.85
CA LYS A 34 -0.69 4.13 -11.20
C LYS A 34 -2.21 4.25 -11.11
N ALA A 35 -2.73 4.89 -10.06
CA ALA A 35 -4.17 5.15 -9.89
C ALA A 35 -4.72 6.04 -11.02
N ALA A 36 -4.01 7.11 -11.39
CA ALA A 36 -4.41 7.98 -12.50
C ALA A 36 -4.52 7.21 -13.83
N LYS A 37 -3.56 6.33 -14.12
CA LYS A 37 -3.61 5.45 -15.31
C LYS A 37 -4.77 4.46 -15.25
N PHE A 38 -5.02 3.87 -14.07
CA PHE A 38 -6.12 2.94 -13.87
C PHE A 38 -7.50 3.57 -14.11
N LEU A 39 -7.68 4.85 -13.78
CA LEU A 39 -8.96 5.56 -13.91
C LEU A 39 -9.36 5.87 -15.36
N VAL A 40 -8.44 5.79 -16.33
CA VAL A 40 -8.75 6.05 -17.74
C VAL A 40 -9.82 5.07 -18.23
N GLY A 41 -10.97 5.59 -18.64
CA GLY A 41 -12.10 4.78 -19.13
C GLY A 41 -12.91 4.06 -18.04
N LYS A 42 -12.67 4.33 -16.75
CA LYS A 42 -13.46 3.80 -15.64
C LYS A 42 -14.73 4.61 -15.42
N SER A 43 -15.81 3.93 -15.01
CA SER A 43 -17.07 4.58 -14.67
C SER A 43 -16.93 5.47 -13.43
N PRO A 44 -17.78 6.51 -13.25
CA PRO A 44 -17.74 7.33 -12.05
C PRO A 44 -18.13 6.52 -10.80
N LYS A 45 -17.18 6.33 -9.89
CA LYS A 45 -17.42 5.87 -8.51
C LYS A 45 -16.22 6.21 -7.63
N LEU A 46 -16.36 5.99 -6.33
CA LEU A 46 -15.24 6.06 -5.39
C LEU A 46 -14.42 4.77 -5.48
N TYR A 47 -13.22 4.87 -6.05
CA TYR A 47 -12.25 3.77 -6.12
C TYR A 47 -11.24 3.83 -4.98
N ASN A 48 -10.64 2.69 -4.63
CA ASN A 48 -9.54 2.62 -3.67
C ASN A 48 -8.30 1.89 -4.23
N MET A 49 -7.21 1.89 -3.46
CA MET A 49 -5.96 1.26 -3.89
C MET A 49 -6.03 -0.28 -4.01
N LYS A 50 -6.97 -0.98 -3.36
CA LYS A 50 -7.15 -2.42 -3.59
C LYS A 50 -7.57 -2.68 -5.02
N GLU A 51 -8.47 -1.85 -5.57
CA GLU A 51 -8.91 -1.95 -6.97
C GLU A 51 -7.82 -1.51 -7.98
N VAL A 52 -6.91 -0.62 -7.58
CA VAL A 52 -5.77 -0.19 -8.42
C VAL A 52 -4.65 -1.25 -8.45
N LEU A 53 -4.56 -2.08 -7.40
CA LEU A 53 -3.52 -3.07 -7.22
C LEU A 53 -3.94 -4.50 -7.61
N SER A 54 -5.24 -4.74 -7.78
CA SER A 54 -5.79 -6.01 -8.30
C SER A 54 -5.44 -6.26 -9.76
#